data_AF-A0A3R7AMZ0-F1
#
_entry.id   AF-A0A3R7AMZ0-F1
#
_cell.length_a   1.000
_cell.length_b   1.000
_cell.length_c   1.000
_cell.angle_alpha   90.00
_cell.angle_beta   90.00
_cell.angle_gamma   90.00
#
_symmetry.space_group_name_H-M   'P 1'
#
loop_
_entity.id
_entity.type
_entity.pdbx_description
1 polymer ?
#
loop_
_entity_poly.entity_id
_entity_poly.type
_entity_poly.pdbx_seq_one_letter_code
_entity_poly.pdbx_strand_id
1 'polypeptide(L)'
;MGSRGDSSHAISSTSGMSLDEQEPRLLYCKSLQDKELDKYVCTGTLNTSLPCLAWGLYAATTDDLRISASILYESEFMDAKVVRVFEAASADDSFKFSGVKYIKTQMPVQSTHVSRDAVYFEVRPKLCL
;
A
#
# COMPACT_ATOMS: atom_id res chain seq x y z
N MET A 1 5.76 18.89 35.39
CA MET A 1 6.60 18.37 34.29
C MET A 1 6.09 16.97 33.98
N GLY A 2 5.19 16.87 32.99
CA GLY A 2 4.51 15.61 32.65
C GLY A 2 5.18 14.94 31.47
N SER A 3 5.56 13.66 31.64
CA SER A 3 6.01 12.79 30.55
C SER A 3 4.94 12.66 29.49
N ARG A 4 5.28 13.01 28.24
CA ARG A 4 4.53 12.56 27.06
C ARG A 4 5.02 11.15 26.76
N GLY A 5 4.18 10.15 27.02
CA GLY A 5 4.41 8.79 26.58
C GLY A 5 4.17 8.71 25.08
N ASP A 6 5.22 8.42 24.33
CA ASP A 6 5.10 7.98 22.94
C ASP A 6 4.52 6.57 22.93
N SER A 7 3.23 6.45 22.65
CA SER A 7 2.59 5.17 22.37
C SER A 7 2.83 4.81 20.90
N SER A 8 4.04 4.33 20.59
CA SER A 8 4.31 3.62 19.35
C SER A 8 3.59 2.28 19.40
N HIS A 9 2.43 2.18 18.74
CA HIS A 9 1.78 0.88 18.55
C HIS A 9 2.66 0.03 17.63
N ALA A 10 3.39 -0.91 18.24
CA ALA A 10 4.23 -1.86 17.53
C ALA A 10 3.37 -2.75 16.62
N ILE A 11 3.77 -2.88 15.35
CA ILE A 11 3.27 -3.93 14.45
C ILE A 11 3.57 -5.27 15.16
N SER A 12 2.53 -6.08 15.39
CA SER A 12 2.66 -7.26 16.23
C SER A 12 3.66 -8.26 15.62
N SER A 13 4.67 -8.59 16.41
CA SER A 13 5.82 -9.48 16.13
C SER A 13 6.80 -9.03 15.02
N THR A 14 7.83 -8.28 15.41
CA THR A 14 9.09 -8.12 14.66
C THR A 14 9.96 -9.40 14.67
N SER A 15 9.41 -10.54 15.08
CA SER A 15 10.17 -11.79 15.22
C SER A 15 10.66 -12.31 13.85
N GLY A 16 11.97 -12.24 13.66
CA GLY A 16 12.66 -12.74 12.47
C GLY A 16 12.59 -11.83 11.25
N MET A 17 12.42 -10.50 11.43
CA MET A 17 12.67 -9.54 10.34
C MET A 17 14.06 -8.94 10.47
N SER A 18 14.79 -8.83 9.36
CA SER A 18 15.99 -7.98 9.26
C SER A 18 15.57 -6.52 9.08
N LEU A 19 16.29 -5.61 9.74
CA LEU A 19 16.07 -4.17 9.60
C LEU A 19 17.08 -3.59 8.61
N ASP A 20 16.59 -2.81 7.66
CA ASP A 20 17.34 -1.93 6.77
C ASP A 20 16.93 -0.48 7.10
N GLU A 21 17.80 0.24 7.80
CA GLU A 21 17.56 1.62 8.20
C GLU A 21 17.88 2.56 7.04
N GLN A 22 16.86 3.19 6.46
CA GLN A 22 17.00 4.25 5.47
C GLN A 22 16.25 5.49 5.94
N GLU A 23 16.86 6.26 6.86
CA GLU A 23 16.30 7.51 7.39
C GLU A 23 15.69 8.38 6.28
N PRO A 24 14.42 8.84 6.39
CA PRO A 24 13.53 8.82 7.56
C PRO A 24 12.53 7.63 7.60
N ARG A 25 12.86 6.49 6.98
CA ARG A 25 11.99 5.31 6.83
C ARG A 25 12.68 4.06 7.38
N LEU A 26 11.91 3.18 8.01
CA LEU A 26 12.40 1.88 8.46
C LEU A 26 11.84 0.81 7.53
N LEU A 27 12.72 0.02 6.92
CA LEU A 27 12.35 -1.12 6.08
C LEU A 27 12.70 -2.41 6.80
N TYR A 28 11.72 -3.26 7.02
CA TYR A 28 11.89 -4.60 7.58
C TYR A 28 11.69 -5.63 6.48
N CYS A 29 12.59 -6.61 6.39
CA CYS A 29 12.50 -7.71 5.43
C CYS A 29 12.49 -9.06 6.15
N LYS A 30 11.66 -10.01 5.69
CA LYS A 30 11.65 -11.38 6.16
C LYS A 30 11.51 -12.34 4.99
N SER A 31 12.48 -13.23 4.82
CA SER A 31 12.38 -14.27 3.81
C SER A 31 11.33 -15.32 4.19
N LEU A 32 10.43 -15.62 3.26
CA LEU A 32 9.41 -16.65 3.37
C LEU A 32 9.97 -17.92 2.70
N GLN A 33 10.72 -18.70 3.47
CA GLN A 33 11.45 -19.89 3.00
C GLN A 33 10.55 -20.89 2.24
N ASP A 34 9.28 -20.95 2.58
CA ASP A 34 8.31 -21.86 1.95
C ASP A 34 7.83 -21.39 0.57
N LYS A 35 8.14 -20.17 0.13
CA LYS A 35 7.55 -19.55 -1.08
C LYS A 35 8.51 -18.88 -2.04
N GLU A 36 9.84 -18.96 -1.85
CA GLU A 36 10.83 -18.19 -2.63
C GLU A 36 10.44 -16.69 -2.75
N LEU A 37 9.90 -16.11 -1.67
CA LEU A 37 9.43 -14.73 -1.63
C LEU A 37 9.91 -14.06 -0.36
N ASP A 38 10.18 -12.76 -0.43
CA ASP A 38 10.47 -11.94 0.73
C ASP A 38 9.25 -11.09 1.11
N LYS A 39 9.02 -10.94 2.41
CA LYS A 39 8.02 -10.05 2.98
C LYS A 39 8.68 -8.75 3.42
N TYR A 40 8.19 -7.63 2.91
CA TYR A 40 8.65 -6.31 3.28
C TYR A 40 7.61 -5.58 4.14
N VAL A 41 8.06 -4.82 5.13
CA VAL A 41 7.25 -3.87 5.90
C VAL A 41 7.99 -2.54 5.95
N CYS A 42 7.36 -1.47 5.48
CA CYS A 42 7.92 -0.12 5.53
C CYS A 42 7.14 0.71 6.54
N THR A 43 7.84 1.44 7.40
CA THR A 43 7.24 2.41 8.31
C THR A 43 7.88 3.79 8.12
N GLY A 44 7.08 4.83 8.35
CA GLY A 44 7.50 6.22 8.20
C GLY A 44 6.40 7.17 8.67
N THR A 45 6.74 8.44 8.78
CA THR A 45 5.81 9.49 9.19
C THR A 45 5.40 10.34 7.98
N LEU A 46 4.11 10.61 7.85
CA LEU A 46 3.56 11.50 6.84
C LEU A 46 2.79 12.64 7.52
N ASN A 47 3.07 13.88 7.13
CA ASN A 47 2.34 15.05 7.64
C ASN A 47 0.96 15.18 6.97
N THR A 48 0.03 14.30 7.34
CA THR A 48 -1.34 14.25 6.81
C THR A 48 -2.31 13.71 7.85
N SER A 49 -3.62 13.80 7.57
CA SER A 49 -4.65 13.13 8.36
C SER A 49 -5.00 11.77 7.75
N LEU A 50 -5.50 10.84 8.57
CA LEU A 50 -5.98 9.53 8.09
C LEU A 50 -7.07 9.67 7.00
N PRO A 51 -8.07 10.57 7.12
CA PRO A 51 -9.04 10.81 6.05
C PRO A 51 -8.41 11.30 4.75
N CYS A 52 -7.45 12.24 4.81
CA CYS A 52 -6.76 12.72 3.62
C CYS A 52 -5.97 11.59 2.94
N LEU A 53 -5.28 10.75 3.72
CA LEU A 53 -4.54 9.60 3.19
C LEU A 53 -5.48 8.59 2.53
N ALA A 54 -6.59 8.25 3.20
CA ALA A 54 -7.56 7.30 2.65
C ALA A 54 -8.21 7.80 1.37
N TRP A 55 -8.57 9.09 1.33
CA TRP A 55 -9.09 9.74 0.14
C TRP A 55 -8.06 9.76 -0.99
N GLY A 56 -6.82 10.14 -0.70
CA GLY A 56 -5.74 10.19 -1.70
C GLY A 56 -5.40 8.82 -2.31
N LEU A 57 -5.62 7.74 -1.58
CA LEU A 57 -5.45 6.38 -2.08
C LEU A 57 -6.73 5.81 -2.72
N TYR A 58 -7.90 6.42 -2.52
CA TYR A 58 -9.18 5.90 -2.98
C TYR A 58 -9.29 5.93 -4.50
N ALA A 59 -9.60 4.77 -5.09
CA ALA A 59 -9.79 4.63 -6.53
C ALA A 59 -10.83 3.55 -6.81
N ALA A 60 -12.03 3.97 -7.22
CA ALA A 60 -13.13 3.09 -7.60
C ALA A 60 -13.40 3.07 -9.11
N THR A 61 -12.82 4.01 -9.86
CA THR A 61 -12.85 4.01 -11.32
C THR A 61 -11.48 3.66 -11.89
N THR A 62 -11.46 3.25 -13.16
CA THR A 62 -10.19 2.97 -13.84
C THR A 62 -9.32 4.22 -13.98
N ASP A 63 -9.94 5.39 -14.20
CA ASP A 63 -9.21 6.63 -14.36
C ASP A 63 -8.55 7.06 -13.04
N ASP A 64 -9.27 6.99 -11.91
CA ASP A 64 -8.71 7.28 -10.58
C ASP A 64 -7.55 6.33 -10.24
N LEU A 65 -7.71 5.04 -10.57
CA LEU A 65 -6.67 4.04 -10.32
C LEU A 65 -5.42 4.31 -11.17
N ARG A 66 -5.59 4.70 -12.43
CA ARG A 66 -4.48 5.06 -13.30
C ARG A 66 -3.75 6.31 -12.80
N ILE A 67 -4.48 7.35 -12.38
CA ILE A 67 -3.89 8.56 -11.82
C ILE A 67 -3.06 8.22 -10.58
N SER A 68 -3.68 7.56 -9.60
CA SER A 68 -2.99 7.18 -8.35
C SER A 68 -1.81 6.24 -8.59
N ALA A 69 -1.95 5.21 -9.43
CA ALA A 69 -0.85 4.32 -9.76
C ALA A 69 0.28 5.01 -10.53
N SER A 70 -0.02 5.92 -11.45
CA SER A 70 1.01 6.68 -12.18
C SER A 70 1.84 7.58 -11.25
N ILE A 71 1.23 8.11 -10.19
CA ILE A 71 1.94 8.89 -9.17
C ILE A 71 2.80 7.98 -8.29
N LEU A 72 2.29 6.81 -7.90
CA LEU A 72 2.99 5.92 -6.96
C LEU A 72 4.13 5.13 -7.59
N TYR A 73 3.98 4.72 -8.85
CA TYR A 73 4.96 3.91 -9.57
C TYR A 73 5.77 4.73 -10.58
N GLU A 74 5.42 6.00 -10.79
CA GLU A 74 6.13 6.96 -11.65
C GLU A 74 6.51 6.35 -13.01
N SER A 75 7.81 6.26 -13.30
CA SER A 75 8.35 5.71 -14.55
C SER A 75 8.14 4.21 -14.74
N GLU A 76 7.79 3.48 -13.69
CA GLU A 76 7.52 2.04 -13.72
C GLU A 76 6.06 1.73 -14.07
N PHE A 77 5.17 2.72 -14.04
CA PHE A 77 3.75 2.52 -14.35
C PHE A 77 3.54 2.22 -15.83
N MET A 78 2.79 1.16 -16.16
CA MET A 78 2.39 0.86 -17.54
C MET A 78 0.89 0.97 -17.76
N ASP A 79 0.08 0.29 -16.93
CA ASP A 79 -1.38 0.36 -16.99
C ASP A 79 -1.99 -0.11 -15.67
N ALA A 80 -3.24 0.28 -15.42
CA ALA A 80 -4.06 -0.24 -14.34
C ALA A 80 -5.54 -0.19 -14.71
N LYS A 81 -6.35 -1.05 -14.08
CA LYS A 81 -7.79 -1.13 -14.33
C LYS A 81 -8.55 -1.57 -13.09
N VAL A 82 -9.68 -0.92 -12.82
CA VAL A 82 -10.68 -1.46 -11.90
C VAL A 82 -11.51 -2.48 -12.68
N VAL A 83 -11.33 -3.76 -12.33
CA VAL A 83 -11.97 -4.89 -13.03
C VAL A 83 -13.42 -5.04 -12.57
N ARG A 84 -13.64 -4.98 -11.26
CA ARG A 84 -14.96 -5.10 -10.65
C ARG A 84 -15.02 -4.33 -9.33
N VAL A 85 -16.13 -3.66 -9.09
CA VAL A 85 -16.47 -3.08 -7.78
C VAL A 85 -17.64 -3.88 -7.21
N PHE A 86 -17.51 -4.30 -5.96
CA PHE A 86 -18.58 -4.90 -5.16
C PHE A 86 -19.17 -3.86 -4.22
N GLU A 87 -18.31 -3.11 -3.52
CA GLU A 87 -18.70 -2.00 -2.66
C GLU A 87 -17.82 -0.77 -2.93
N ALA A 88 -18.45 0.39 -2.98
CA ALA A 88 -17.80 1.70 -3.13
C ALA A 88 -18.15 2.59 -1.93
N ALA A 89 -17.41 3.69 -1.77
CA ALA A 89 -17.63 4.67 -0.73
C ALA A 89 -19.05 5.24 -0.82
N SER A 90 -19.62 5.57 0.34
CA SER A 90 -20.93 6.22 0.45
C SER A 90 -20.84 7.44 1.36
N ALA A 91 -21.90 8.26 1.38
CA ALA A 91 -22.01 9.39 2.31
C ALA A 91 -21.76 8.98 3.78
N ASP A 92 -22.25 7.80 4.18
CA ASP A 92 -22.12 7.28 5.56
C ASP A 92 -20.77 6.61 5.85
N ASP A 93 -19.97 6.33 4.81
CA ASP A 93 -18.70 5.62 4.93
C ASP A 93 -17.83 5.90 3.71
N SER A 94 -16.97 6.92 3.83
CA SER A 94 -16.05 7.32 2.78
C SER A 94 -14.84 6.39 2.64
N PHE A 95 -14.68 5.41 3.54
CA PHE A 95 -13.51 4.53 3.59
C PHE A 95 -13.76 3.18 2.92
N LYS A 96 -15.02 2.74 2.84
CA LYS A 96 -15.34 1.42 2.32
C LYS A 96 -14.99 1.26 0.84
N PHE A 97 -14.35 0.14 0.55
CA PHE A 97 -14.13 -0.34 -0.81
C PHE A 97 -13.97 -1.86 -0.79
N SER A 98 -14.60 -2.55 -1.73
CA SER A 98 -14.28 -3.94 -2.03
C SER A 98 -14.36 -4.18 -3.54
N GLY A 99 -13.31 -4.75 -4.13
CA GLY A 99 -13.23 -4.87 -5.58
C GLY A 99 -12.00 -5.62 -6.08
N VAL A 100 -12.03 -5.97 -7.37
CA VAL A 100 -10.91 -6.57 -8.10
C VAL A 100 -10.23 -5.50 -8.95
N LYS A 101 -8.91 -5.43 -8.85
CA LYS A 101 -8.07 -4.49 -9.61
C LYS A 101 -6.98 -5.23 -10.35
N TYR A 102 -6.52 -4.60 -11.42
CA TYR A 102 -5.39 -5.00 -12.24
C TYR A 102 -4.35 -3.90 -12.24
N ILE A 103 -3.07 -4.27 -12.16
CA ILE A 103 -1.95 -3.35 -12.36
C ILE A 103 -0.86 -4.03 -13.18
N LYS A 104 -0.20 -3.24 -14.03
CA LYS A 104 0.97 -3.63 -14.81
C LYS A 104 2.09 -2.63 -14.58
N THR A 105 3.26 -3.14 -14.21
CA THR A 105 4.47 -2.34 -13.98
C THR A 105 5.65 -2.87 -14.76
N GLN A 106 6.65 -2.00 -14.92
CA GLN A 106 7.93 -2.28 -15.55
C GLN A 106 9.03 -2.19 -14.50
N MET A 107 9.20 -3.24 -13.69
CA MET A 107 10.12 -3.23 -12.56
C MET A 107 11.58 -3.32 -13.05
N PRO A 108 12.50 -2.49 -12.52
CA PRO A 108 13.92 -2.62 -12.77
C PRO A 108 14.50 -3.72 -11.88
N VAL A 109 14.60 -4.95 -12.40
CA VAL A 109 15.29 -6.05 -11.69
C VAL A 109 16.58 -6.36 -12.43
N GLN A 110 17.71 -6.09 -11.78
CA GLN A 110 19.04 -6.59 -12.15
C GLN A 110 19.33 -6.48 -13.67
N SER A 111 19.35 -5.25 -14.19
CA SER A 111 19.66 -4.87 -15.60
C SER A 111 18.66 -5.24 -16.70
N THR A 112 17.56 -5.93 -16.38
CA THR A 112 16.48 -6.18 -17.33
C THR A 112 15.17 -5.55 -16.87
N HIS A 113 14.56 -4.74 -17.73
CA HIS A 113 13.20 -4.29 -17.52
C HIS A 113 12.26 -5.46 -17.81
N VAL A 114 11.80 -6.15 -16.76
CA VAL A 114 10.80 -7.22 -16.92
C VAL A 114 9.42 -6.71 -16.53
N SER A 115 8.46 -6.87 -17.44
CA SER A 115 7.09 -6.48 -17.15
C SER A 115 6.47 -7.46 -16.15
N ARG A 116 5.71 -6.92 -15.21
CA ARG A 116 4.96 -7.68 -14.21
C ARG A 116 3.53 -7.18 -14.20
N ASP A 117 2.58 -8.10 -14.08
CA ASP A 117 1.20 -7.76 -13.86
C ASP A 117 0.60 -8.59 -12.73
N ALA A 118 -0.43 -8.02 -12.11
CA ALA A 118 -1.14 -8.65 -11.01
C ALA A 118 -2.62 -8.31 -11.08
N VAL A 119 -3.46 -9.30 -10.78
CA VAL A 119 -4.86 -9.12 -10.44
C VAL A 119 -4.99 -9.36 -8.95
N TYR A 120 -5.54 -8.39 -8.22
CA TYR A 120 -5.66 -8.46 -6.78
C TYR A 120 -7.04 -8.02 -6.31
N PHE A 121 -7.44 -8.56 -5.17
CA PHE A 121 -8.62 -8.13 -4.45
C PHE A 121 -8.22 -7.08 -3.41
N GLU A 122 -8.85 -5.91 -3.46
CA GLU A 122 -8.63 -4.85 -2.49
C GLU A 122 -9.85 -4.75 -1.57
N VAL A 123 -9.58 -4.67 -0.27
CA VAL A 123 -10.60 -4.44 0.76
C VAL A 123 -10.15 -3.28 1.63
N ARG A 124 -11.04 -2.32 1.80
CA ARG A 124 -10.96 -1.30 2.83
C ARG A 124 -12.15 -1.46 3.75
N PRO A 125 -11.95 -1.92 4.99
CA PRO A 125 -13.04 -2.05 5.93
C PRO A 125 -13.55 -0.67 6.32
N LYS A 126 -14.80 -0.64 6.80
CA LYS A 126 -15.38 0.54 7.44
C LYS A 126 -14.43 1.04 8.53
N LEU A 127 -14.15 2.33 8.50
CA LEU A 127 -13.38 2.95 9.57
C LEU A 127 -14.28 3.07 10.81
N CYS A 128 -14.07 2.20 11.80
CA CYS A 128 -14.66 2.34 13.13
C CYS A 128 -13.79 3.32 13.93
N LEU A 129 -14.11 4.61 13.87
CA LEU A 129 -13.61 5.61 14.83
C LEU A 129 -14.60 5.79 15.97
#